data_AF-A0A936SAV1-F1
#
_entry.id   AF-A0A936SAV1-F1
#
_cell.length_a   1.000
_cell.length_b   1.000
_cell.length_c   1.000
_cell.angle_alpha   90.00
_cell.angle_beta   90.00
_cell.angle_gamma   90.00
#
_symmetry.space_group_name_H-M   'P 1'
#
loop_
_entity.id
_entity.type
_entity.pdbx_description
1 polymer ?
#
loop_
_entity_poly.entity_id
_entity_poly.type
_entity_poly.pdbx_seq_one_letter_code
_entity_poly.pdbx_strand_id
1 'polypeptide(L)'
;MKLVALMVAVFVVSALSCGYSLAENNSRPSLQPESQPTPEPEPTKPPIPIEIARLSALQLCDRLADIKILPTKDPTITDPIYEALISKGNSAIPCLIERISDKRKIPDPRYSVPHWQHYAIGDTAVFILLRIIAGGDDLRWEKLMKEMLSAKYSEEWKTNGIYAYFNYVSEAKNRKVLQRWWTKWLKDNK
;
A
#
# COMPACT_ATOMS: atom_id res chain seq x y z
N MET A 1 -41.88 -18.31 -19.61
CA MET A 1 -42.50 -18.06 -18.30
C MET A 1 -41.86 -18.99 -17.29
N LYS A 2 -40.99 -18.48 -16.40
CA LYS A 2 -40.41 -19.27 -15.30
C LYS A 2 -40.48 -18.44 -14.02
N LEU A 3 -41.02 -19.08 -12.99
CA LEU A 3 -41.42 -18.58 -11.69
C LEU A 3 -40.25 -17.91 -10.94
N VAL A 4 -40.55 -16.75 -10.36
CA VAL A 4 -39.75 -16.03 -9.37
C VAL A 4 -40.10 -16.59 -7.99
N ALA A 5 -39.11 -17.12 -7.26
CA ALA A 5 -39.26 -17.49 -5.85
C ALA A 5 -38.69 -16.37 -4.98
N LEU A 6 -39.59 -15.62 -4.35
CA LEU A 6 -39.29 -14.54 -3.41
C LEU A 6 -39.24 -15.15 -2.00
N MET A 7 -38.04 -15.24 -1.40
CA MET A 7 -37.89 -15.60 0.02
C MET A 7 -37.80 -14.33 0.85
N VAL A 8 -38.82 -14.12 1.69
CA VAL A 8 -38.90 -13.06 2.70
C VAL A 8 -38.17 -13.53 3.94
N ALA A 9 -37.09 -12.84 4.33
CA ALA A 9 -36.43 -13.05 5.61
C ALA A 9 -36.94 -12.02 6.64
N VAL A 10 -37.60 -12.52 7.68
CA VAL A 10 -38.07 -11.77 8.85
C VAL A 10 -36.90 -11.61 9.81
N PHE A 11 -36.48 -10.37 10.12
CA PHE A 11 -35.56 -10.10 11.21
C PHE A 11 -36.31 -9.55 12.42
N VAL A 12 -36.22 -10.29 13.51
CA VAL A 12 -36.75 -9.98 14.84
C VAL A 12 -35.86 -8.92 15.48
N VAL A 13 -36.46 -7.79 15.86
CA VAL A 13 -35.85 -6.74 16.66
C VAL A 13 -36.01 -7.11 18.13
N SER A 14 -34.91 -7.47 18.80
CA SER A 14 -34.88 -7.61 20.25
C SER A 14 -34.17 -6.40 20.85
N ALA A 15 -34.97 -5.46 21.34
CA ALA A 15 -34.53 -4.39 22.21
C ALA A 15 -34.45 -4.94 23.65
N LEU A 16 -33.25 -5.01 24.22
CA LEU A 16 -33.07 -5.22 25.66
C LEU A 16 -32.31 -4.02 26.23
N SER A 17 -33.09 -3.25 26.98
CA SER A 17 -32.73 -2.13 27.82
C SER A 17 -32.02 -2.65 29.08
N CYS A 18 -30.89 -2.05 29.45
CA CYS A 18 -30.34 -2.08 30.80
C CYS A 18 -29.64 -0.74 31.05
N GLY A 19 -30.26 0.10 31.88
CA GLY A 19 -29.70 1.36 32.34
C GLY A 19 -28.70 1.17 33.47
N TYR A 20 -27.83 2.16 33.67
CA TYR A 20 -27.09 2.35 34.91
C TYR A 20 -26.86 3.84 35.23
N SER A 21 -27.32 4.19 36.43
CA SER A 21 -26.98 5.27 37.36
C SER A 21 -25.99 6.36 36.95
N LEU A 22 -26.48 7.61 37.00
CA LEU A 22 -25.69 8.82 37.16
C LEU A 22 -25.31 8.97 38.65
N ALA A 23 -24.05 8.73 38.99
CA ALA A 23 -23.46 9.14 40.25
C ALA A 23 -22.74 10.48 40.04
N GLU A 24 -23.32 11.54 40.57
CA GLU A 24 -22.82 12.91 40.52
C GLU A 24 -21.72 13.09 41.59
N ASN A 25 -20.46 12.93 41.19
CA ASN A 25 -19.31 13.11 42.08
C ASN A 25 -18.73 14.52 41.91
N ASN A 26 -19.19 15.45 42.75
CA ASN A 26 -18.66 16.82 42.84
C ASN A 26 -17.30 16.84 43.54
N SER A 27 -16.26 16.41 42.82
CA SER A 27 -14.86 16.62 43.20
C SER A 27 -14.24 17.66 42.28
N ARG A 28 -14.12 18.89 42.77
CA ARG A 28 -13.53 20.04 42.06
C ARG A 28 -12.05 19.74 41.81
N PRO A 29 -11.59 19.55 40.56
CA PRO A 29 -10.18 19.32 40.28
C PRO A 29 -9.40 20.60 40.54
N SER A 30 -8.33 20.49 41.32
CA SER A 30 -7.33 21.54 41.48
C SER A 30 -6.69 21.80 40.12
N LEU A 31 -6.88 23.00 39.58
CA LEU A 31 -6.24 23.48 38.35
C LEU A 31 -4.73 23.65 38.62
N GLN A 32 -3.97 22.56 38.49
CA GLN A 32 -2.53 22.70 38.26
C GLN A 32 -2.34 23.16 36.80
N PRO A 33 -1.48 24.15 36.52
CA PRO A 33 -1.12 24.49 35.16
C PRO A 33 -0.43 23.28 34.53
N GLU A 34 -1.18 22.55 33.71
CA GLU A 34 -0.65 21.44 32.93
C GLU A 34 0.37 22.02 31.96
N SER A 35 1.65 21.81 32.24
CA SER A 35 2.74 22.22 31.37
C SER A 35 2.51 21.52 30.02
N GLN A 36 2.08 22.28 29.02
CA GLN A 36 1.88 21.73 27.68
C GLN A 36 3.20 21.08 27.24
N PRO A 37 3.22 19.77 26.97
CA PRO A 37 4.41 19.12 26.47
C PRO A 37 4.82 19.85 25.20
N THR A 38 6.08 20.30 25.16
CA THR A 38 6.65 20.88 23.95
C THR A 38 6.50 19.84 22.84
N PRO A 39 5.82 20.16 21.72
CA PRO A 39 5.60 19.19 20.67
C PRO A 39 6.95 18.64 20.22
N GLU A 40 7.09 17.32 20.33
CA GLU A 40 8.26 16.61 19.86
C GLU A 40 8.42 16.92 18.36
N PRO A 41 9.62 17.35 17.90
CA PRO A 41 9.81 17.70 16.51
C PRO A 41 9.44 16.51 15.63
N GLU A 42 8.49 16.71 14.71
CA GLU A 42 8.07 15.66 13.79
C GLU A 42 9.31 15.08 13.08
N PRO A 43 9.47 13.75 13.03
CA PRO A 43 10.58 13.09 12.36
C PRO A 43 10.71 13.61 10.92
N THR A 44 11.68 14.49 10.69
CA THR A 44 11.86 15.10 9.39
C THR A 44 12.52 14.08 8.49
N LYS A 45 11.80 13.69 7.43
CA LYS A 45 12.29 12.77 6.41
C LYS A 45 13.66 13.23 5.88
N PRO A 46 14.65 12.34 5.71
CA PRO A 46 15.96 12.71 5.18
C PRO A 46 15.85 13.39 3.81
N PRO A 47 16.63 14.45 3.54
CA PRO A 47 16.62 15.11 2.24
C PRO A 47 17.17 14.15 1.16
N ILE A 48 16.54 14.16 -0.02
CA ILE A 48 17.04 13.42 -1.20
C ILE A 48 18.36 14.07 -1.66
N PRO A 49 19.45 13.32 -1.84
CA PRO A 49 20.69 13.86 -2.39
C PRO A 49 20.46 14.53 -3.75
N ILE A 50 21.04 15.71 -3.95
CA ILE A 50 20.82 16.55 -5.14
C ILE A 50 21.06 15.77 -6.45
N GLU A 51 22.10 14.94 -6.48
CA GLU A 51 22.43 14.14 -7.66
C GLU A 51 21.33 13.13 -8.02
N ILE A 52 20.67 12.54 -7.02
CA ILE A 52 19.56 11.62 -7.24
C ILE A 52 18.30 12.39 -7.64
N ALA A 53 18.04 13.54 -7.00
CA ALA A 53 16.87 14.37 -7.31
C ALA A 53 16.86 14.89 -8.76
N ARG A 54 18.05 15.13 -9.34
CA ARG A 54 18.24 15.58 -10.73
C ARG A 54 18.00 14.50 -11.77
N LEU A 55 18.03 13.22 -11.40
CA LEU A 55 17.77 12.13 -12.35
C LEU A 55 16.34 12.22 -12.91
N SER A 56 16.19 11.87 -14.18
CA SER A 56 14.89 11.68 -14.81
C SER A 56 14.17 10.46 -14.23
N ALA A 57 12.86 10.40 -14.42
CA ALA A 57 12.06 9.24 -14.05
C ALA A 57 12.59 7.92 -14.65
N LEU A 58 13.00 7.94 -15.92
CA LEU A 58 13.55 6.77 -16.60
C LEU A 58 14.87 6.32 -15.96
N GLN A 59 15.80 7.24 -15.71
CA GLN A 59 17.06 6.95 -15.03
C GLN A 59 16.86 6.39 -13.62
N LEU A 60 15.84 6.86 -12.89
CA LEU A 60 15.49 6.30 -11.59
C LEU A 60 14.89 4.89 -11.71
N CYS A 61 14.03 4.65 -12.70
CA CYS A 61 13.46 3.33 -13.00
C CYS A 61 14.53 2.29 -13.38
N ASP A 62 15.66 2.70 -13.96
CA ASP A 62 16.79 1.81 -14.26
C ASP A 62 17.52 1.34 -12.99
N ARG A 63 17.33 2.07 -11.88
CA ARG A 63 17.98 1.83 -10.58
C ARG A 63 17.09 1.14 -9.56
N LEU A 64 15.96 0.55 -9.97
CA LEU A 64 15.08 -0.17 -9.04
C LEU A 64 15.79 -1.30 -8.26
N ALA A 65 16.82 -1.92 -8.83
CA ALA A 65 17.61 -2.96 -8.16
C ALA A 65 18.52 -2.42 -7.04
N ASP A 66 18.79 -1.11 -7.05
CA ASP A 66 19.63 -0.44 -6.06
C ASP A 66 18.84 -0.14 -4.79
N ILE A 67 17.51 -0.08 -4.86
CA ILE A 67 16.64 0.23 -3.72
C ILE A 67 16.81 -0.83 -2.65
N LYS A 68 17.27 -0.42 -1.46
CA LYS A 68 17.50 -1.32 -0.33
C LYS A 68 16.40 -1.26 0.71
N ILE A 69 15.72 -0.12 0.85
CA ILE A 69 14.70 0.09 1.89
C ILE A 69 13.41 0.62 1.27
N LEU A 70 12.29 -0.06 1.52
CA LEU A 70 10.94 0.45 1.25
C LEU A 70 10.28 0.86 2.58
N PRO A 71 9.46 1.92 2.61
CA PRO A 71 8.79 2.33 3.83
C PRO A 71 7.81 1.25 4.30
N THR A 72 7.80 1.03 5.61
CA THR A 72 6.74 0.30 6.32
C THR A 72 5.70 1.30 6.86
N LYS A 73 4.76 0.83 7.69
CA LYS A 73 3.75 1.72 8.33
C LYS A 73 4.39 2.72 9.30
N ASP A 74 5.54 2.40 9.86
CA ASP A 74 6.25 3.24 10.82
C ASP A 74 7.20 4.21 10.10
N PRO A 75 7.45 5.42 10.67
CA PRO A 75 8.41 6.36 10.13
C PRO A 75 9.79 5.70 10.10
N THR A 76 10.19 5.29 8.89
CA THR A 76 11.43 4.57 8.63
C THR A 76 12.28 5.40 7.68
N ILE A 77 13.59 5.28 7.84
CA ILE A 77 14.54 5.82 6.86
C ILE A 77 14.27 5.10 5.54
N THR A 78 13.95 5.86 4.50
CA THR A 78 13.65 5.33 3.17
C THR A 78 14.83 5.48 2.23
N ASP A 79 14.84 4.66 1.18
CA ASP A 79 15.86 4.74 0.15
C ASP A 79 15.73 6.05 -0.67
N PRO A 80 16.82 6.80 -0.91
CA PRO A 80 16.75 8.03 -1.69
C PRO A 80 16.22 7.87 -3.13
N ILE A 81 16.45 6.72 -3.77
CA ILE A 81 15.94 6.42 -5.12
C ILE A 81 14.43 6.21 -5.06
N TYR A 82 13.96 5.50 -4.04
CA TYR A 82 12.53 5.37 -3.77
C TYR A 82 11.90 6.75 -3.63
N GLU A 83 12.49 7.63 -2.81
CA GLU A 83 11.92 8.95 -2.58
C GLU A 83 11.98 9.88 -3.78
N ALA A 84 13.04 9.77 -4.58
CA ALA A 84 13.10 10.45 -5.85
C ALA A 84 11.97 9.97 -6.78
N LEU A 85 11.71 8.67 -6.89
CA LEU A 85 10.60 8.13 -7.69
C LEU A 85 9.23 8.63 -7.20
N ILE A 86 9.00 8.64 -5.89
CA ILE A 86 7.76 9.21 -5.32
C ILE A 86 7.63 10.69 -5.69
N SER A 87 8.70 11.47 -5.58
CA SER A 87 8.69 12.90 -5.93
C SER A 87 8.43 13.17 -7.41
N LYS A 88 8.83 12.26 -8.32
CA LYS A 88 8.53 12.35 -9.76
C LYS A 88 7.06 12.05 -10.07
N GLY A 89 6.35 11.36 -9.17
CA GLY A 89 4.92 11.09 -9.26
C GLY A 89 4.49 10.52 -10.62
N ASN A 90 3.57 11.21 -11.29
CA ASN A 90 2.98 10.78 -12.56
C ASN A 90 3.99 10.55 -13.70
N SER A 91 5.15 11.23 -13.66
CA SER A 91 6.18 11.05 -14.69
C SER A 91 6.93 9.72 -14.59
N ALA A 92 6.94 9.08 -13.40
CA ALA A 92 7.55 7.78 -13.17
C ALA A 92 6.64 6.60 -13.55
N ILE A 93 5.32 6.81 -13.59
CA ILE A 93 4.34 5.74 -13.81
C ILE A 93 4.63 4.90 -15.07
N PRO A 94 4.87 5.49 -16.26
CA PRO A 94 5.09 4.69 -17.47
C PRO A 94 6.29 3.74 -17.36
N CYS A 95 7.44 4.22 -16.87
CA CYS A 95 8.63 3.37 -16.74
C CYS A 95 8.49 2.33 -15.63
N LEU A 96 7.76 2.63 -14.55
CA LEU A 96 7.44 1.63 -13.51
C LEU A 96 6.60 0.48 -14.09
N ILE A 97 5.60 0.78 -14.93
CA ILE A 97 4.78 -0.24 -15.60
C ILE A 97 5.63 -1.14 -16.51
N GLU A 98 6.58 -0.56 -17.24
CA GLU A 98 7.53 -1.33 -18.08
C GLU A 98 8.37 -2.32 -17.26
N ARG A 99 8.70 -1.96 -16.01
CA ARG A 99 9.52 -2.76 -15.10
C ARG A 99 8.76 -3.87 -14.36
N ILE A 100 7.43 -3.87 -14.31
CA ILE A 100 6.61 -4.91 -13.63
C ILE A 100 6.95 -6.34 -14.07
N SER A 101 7.30 -6.51 -15.35
CA SER A 101 7.63 -7.83 -15.91
C SER A 101 9.08 -8.27 -15.72
N ASP A 102 9.93 -7.42 -15.10
CA ASP A 102 11.32 -7.73 -14.81
C ASP A 102 11.42 -8.77 -13.68
N LYS A 103 12.03 -9.92 -14.00
CA LYS A 103 12.14 -11.10 -13.13
C LYS A 103 13.50 -11.20 -12.44
N ARG A 104 14.41 -10.25 -12.66
CA ARG A 104 15.72 -10.24 -11.99
C ARG A 104 15.49 -10.16 -10.49
N LYS A 105 15.99 -11.18 -9.78
CA LYS A 105 15.85 -11.30 -8.33
C LYS A 105 16.72 -10.25 -7.63
N ILE A 106 16.20 -9.65 -6.58
CA ILE A 106 16.95 -8.75 -5.70
C ILE A 106 16.66 -9.11 -4.24
N PRO A 107 17.56 -8.81 -3.29
CA PRO A 107 17.24 -8.92 -1.87
C PRO A 107 15.96 -8.14 -1.56
N ASP A 108 15.06 -8.74 -0.79
CA ASP A 108 13.79 -8.09 -0.44
C ASP A 108 14.07 -6.84 0.42
N PRO A 109 13.72 -5.63 -0.07
CA PRO A 109 14.04 -4.38 0.62
C PRO A 109 13.15 -4.10 1.85
N ARG A 110 12.31 -5.07 2.26
CA ARG A 110 11.36 -4.91 3.38
C ARG A 110 11.88 -5.43 4.72
N TYR A 111 13.11 -5.95 4.79
CA TYR A 111 13.91 -6.38 5.96
C TYR A 111 13.27 -7.32 7.02
N SER A 112 11.96 -7.52 7.03
CA SER A 112 11.22 -8.12 8.16
C SER A 112 10.68 -9.53 7.90
N VAL A 113 10.85 -10.06 6.68
CA VAL A 113 10.26 -11.37 6.31
C VAL A 113 11.35 -12.34 5.87
N PRO A 114 11.67 -13.37 6.69
CA PRO A 114 12.57 -14.43 6.28
C PRO A 114 12.01 -15.14 5.03
N HIS A 115 12.84 -15.25 3.98
CA HIS A 115 12.74 -16.25 2.91
C HIS A 115 11.85 -16.04 1.67
N TRP A 116 11.52 -14.81 1.25
CA TRP A 116 11.01 -14.64 -0.12
C TRP A 116 12.14 -14.61 -1.16
N GLN A 117 12.69 -15.79 -1.49
CA GLN A 117 13.71 -15.99 -2.53
C GLN A 117 13.24 -15.65 -3.97
N HIS A 118 12.02 -15.13 -4.11
CA HIS A 118 11.37 -14.83 -5.38
C HIS A 118 11.08 -13.35 -5.58
N TYR A 119 11.48 -12.48 -4.63
CA TYR A 119 11.36 -11.04 -4.80
C TYR A 119 12.19 -10.56 -6.00
N ALA A 120 11.57 -9.78 -6.88
CA ALA A 120 12.16 -9.29 -8.11
C ALA A 120 11.96 -7.79 -8.29
N ILE A 121 12.71 -7.20 -9.21
CA ILE A 121 12.59 -5.78 -9.59
C ILE A 121 11.14 -5.39 -9.92
N GLY A 122 10.39 -6.27 -10.59
CA GLY A 122 8.98 -6.03 -10.89
C GLY A 122 8.10 -5.83 -9.65
N ASP A 123 8.45 -6.43 -8.51
CA ASP A 123 7.70 -6.26 -7.26
C ASP A 123 7.93 -4.88 -6.67
N THR A 124 9.18 -4.40 -6.68
CA THR A 124 9.52 -3.02 -6.32
C THR A 124 8.77 -2.02 -7.18
N ALA A 125 8.72 -2.26 -8.50
CA ALA A 125 7.99 -1.39 -9.42
C ALA A 125 6.49 -1.30 -9.07
N VAL A 126 5.84 -2.42 -8.77
CA VAL A 126 4.43 -2.46 -8.36
C VAL A 126 4.20 -1.68 -7.06
N PHE A 127 5.03 -1.87 -6.03
CA PHE A 127 4.83 -1.19 -4.76
C PHE A 127 5.05 0.32 -4.82
N ILE A 128 6.04 0.78 -5.59
CA ILE A 128 6.24 2.21 -5.83
C ILE A 128 5.06 2.80 -6.61
N LEU A 129 4.61 2.09 -7.66
CA LEU A 129 3.47 2.51 -8.46
C LEU A 129 2.20 2.67 -7.61
N LEU A 130 1.92 1.70 -6.76
CA LEU A 130 0.79 1.77 -5.82
C LEU A 130 0.93 2.94 -4.85
N ARG A 131 2.12 3.20 -4.32
CA ARG A 131 2.33 4.35 -3.43
C ARG A 131 2.03 5.67 -4.14
N ILE A 132 2.56 5.86 -5.35
CA ILE A 132 2.35 7.07 -6.16
C ILE A 132 0.85 7.27 -6.39
N ILE A 133 0.14 6.22 -6.82
CA ILE A 133 -1.26 6.32 -7.21
C ILE A 133 -2.18 6.44 -6.00
N ALA A 134 -1.93 5.69 -4.93
CA ALA A 134 -2.73 5.74 -3.72
C ALA A 134 -2.53 7.06 -2.96
N GLY A 135 -1.38 7.74 -3.12
CA GLY A 135 -1.11 9.00 -2.43
C GLY A 135 -1.02 8.86 -0.91
N GLY A 136 -0.77 7.65 -0.40
CA GLY A 136 -0.78 7.33 1.03
C GLY A 136 -2.13 6.92 1.60
N ASP A 137 -3.18 6.83 0.79
CA ASP A 137 -4.48 6.27 1.19
C ASP A 137 -4.42 4.73 1.21
N ASP A 138 -4.39 4.14 2.41
CA ASP A 138 -4.35 2.69 2.62
C ASP A 138 -5.57 1.96 2.05
N LEU A 139 -6.77 2.57 2.08
CA LEU A 139 -7.98 1.96 1.54
C LEU A 139 -7.90 1.90 0.01
N ARG A 140 -7.42 2.98 -0.60
CA ARG A 140 -7.18 3.02 -2.05
C ARG A 140 -6.08 2.05 -2.47
N TRP A 141 -5.01 1.94 -1.68
CA TRP A 141 -3.93 0.98 -1.90
C TRP A 141 -4.48 -0.46 -1.89
N GLU A 142 -5.26 -0.82 -0.88
CA GLU A 142 -5.84 -2.15 -0.74
C GLU A 142 -6.82 -2.47 -1.89
N LYS A 143 -7.64 -1.48 -2.28
CA LYS A 143 -8.55 -1.62 -3.42
C LYS A 143 -7.79 -1.94 -4.71
N LEU A 144 -6.75 -1.18 -5.04
CA LEU A 144 -5.94 -1.41 -6.25
C LEU A 144 -5.26 -2.78 -6.23
N MET A 145 -4.75 -3.21 -5.08
CA MET A 145 -4.17 -4.55 -4.93
C MET A 145 -5.18 -5.65 -5.25
N LYS A 146 -6.42 -5.55 -4.78
CA LYS A 146 -7.46 -6.55 -5.07
C LYS A 146 -7.86 -6.55 -6.55
N GLU A 147 -8.05 -5.38 -7.14
CA GLU A 147 -8.51 -5.24 -8.54
C GLU A 147 -7.50 -5.72 -9.58
N MET A 148 -6.19 -5.62 -9.29
CA MET A 148 -5.14 -6.06 -10.21
C MET A 148 -4.87 -7.57 -10.19
N LEU A 149 -5.37 -8.27 -9.16
CA LEU A 149 -5.24 -9.72 -9.01
C LEU A 149 -6.37 -10.45 -9.76
N SER A 150 -6.14 -11.71 -10.12
CA SER A 150 -7.24 -12.55 -10.61
C SER A 150 -8.21 -12.87 -9.45
N ALA A 151 -9.46 -13.24 -9.78
CA ALA A 151 -10.48 -13.52 -8.78
C ALA A 151 -9.99 -14.50 -7.68
N LYS A 152 -9.27 -15.56 -8.07
CA LYS A 152 -8.67 -16.52 -7.12
C LYS A 152 -7.77 -15.83 -6.09
N TYR A 153 -6.83 -15.00 -6.54
CA TYR A 153 -5.86 -14.35 -5.65
C TYR A 153 -6.44 -13.11 -4.94
N SER A 154 -7.46 -12.47 -5.51
CA SER A 154 -8.22 -11.42 -4.82
C SER A 154 -9.01 -11.98 -3.64
N GLU A 155 -9.55 -13.19 -3.75
CA GLU A 155 -10.17 -13.87 -2.60
C GLU A 155 -9.12 -14.29 -1.57
N GLU A 156 -8.00 -14.84 -2.03
CA GLU A 156 -6.87 -15.21 -1.17
C GLU A 156 -6.30 -14.00 -0.39
N TRP A 157 -6.35 -12.80 -0.98
CA TRP A 157 -5.93 -11.56 -0.32
C TRP A 157 -6.67 -11.30 1.00
N LYS A 158 -7.95 -11.68 1.10
CA LYS A 158 -8.75 -11.46 2.32
C LYS A 158 -8.20 -12.20 3.53
N THR A 159 -7.55 -13.35 3.30
CA THR A 159 -6.99 -14.18 4.38
C THR A 159 -5.48 -14.03 4.50
N ASN A 160 -4.78 -13.95 3.37
CA ASN A 160 -3.32 -14.03 3.30
C ASN A 160 -2.65 -12.66 3.06
N GLY A 161 -3.44 -11.61 2.82
CA GLY A 161 -2.95 -10.27 2.53
C GLY A 161 -1.91 -10.25 1.42
N ILE A 162 -0.76 -9.63 1.70
CA ILE A 162 0.33 -9.46 0.74
C ILE A 162 0.86 -10.78 0.15
N TYR A 163 0.71 -11.91 0.84
CA TYR A 163 1.17 -13.20 0.33
C TYR A 163 0.39 -13.67 -0.89
N ALA A 164 -0.89 -13.29 -1.02
CA ALA A 164 -1.67 -13.59 -2.21
C ALA A 164 -1.06 -12.94 -3.47
N TYR A 165 -0.48 -11.74 -3.34
CA TYR A 165 0.25 -11.11 -4.44
C TYR A 165 1.48 -11.94 -4.84
N PHE A 166 2.30 -12.37 -3.88
CA PHE A 166 3.49 -13.18 -4.20
C PHE A 166 3.13 -14.53 -4.79
N ASN A 167 2.08 -15.17 -4.29
CA ASN A 167 1.56 -16.41 -4.87
C ASN A 167 1.08 -16.18 -6.31
N TYR A 168 0.46 -15.04 -6.61
CA TYR A 168 0.06 -14.68 -7.98
C TYR A 168 1.27 -14.47 -8.91
N VAL A 169 2.25 -13.66 -8.51
CA VAL A 169 3.41 -13.32 -9.37
C VAL A 169 4.51 -14.40 -9.40
N SER A 170 4.39 -15.44 -8.57
CA SER A 170 5.22 -16.64 -8.65
C SER A 170 5.10 -17.33 -10.02
N GLU A 171 3.92 -17.25 -10.64
CA GLU A 171 3.72 -17.72 -12.01
C GLU A 171 4.28 -16.70 -13.02
N ALA A 172 5.29 -17.12 -13.78
CA ALA A 172 6.01 -16.29 -14.74
C ALA A 172 5.14 -15.50 -15.74
N LYS A 173 3.96 -16.03 -16.10
CA LYS A 173 2.99 -15.40 -17.02
C LYS A 173 2.21 -14.25 -16.37
N ASN A 174 1.97 -14.31 -15.05
CA ASN A 174 1.11 -13.38 -14.34
C ASN A 174 1.72 -11.98 -14.24
N ARG A 175 3.06 -11.86 -14.22
CA ARG A 175 3.73 -10.56 -14.30
C ARG A 175 3.41 -9.79 -15.60
N LYS A 176 3.28 -10.49 -16.73
CA LYS A 176 2.85 -9.88 -18.00
C LYS A 176 1.36 -9.52 -18.01
N VAL A 177 0.53 -10.32 -17.32
CA VAL A 177 -0.88 -9.97 -17.10
C VAL A 177 -0.98 -8.69 -16.28
N LEU A 178 -0.22 -8.59 -15.20
CA LEU A 178 -0.18 -7.43 -14.32
C LEU A 178 0.32 -6.16 -15.05
N GLN A 179 1.38 -6.28 -15.84
CA GLN A 179 1.87 -5.18 -16.69
C GLN A 179 0.79 -4.69 -17.67
N ARG A 180 0.05 -5.60 -18.32
CA ARG A 180 -1.07 -5.23 -19.22
C ARG A 180 -2.22 -4.57 -18.47
N TRP A 181 -2.56 -5.08 -17.29
CA TRP A 181 -3.59 -4.49 -16.43
C TRP A 181 -3.25 -3.04 -16.09
N TRP A 182 -2.02 -2.79 -15.61
CA TRP A 182 -1.57 -1.43 -15.28
C TRP A 182 -1.48 -0.51 -16.51
N THR A 183 -1.07 -1.05 -17.65
CA THR A 183 -1.06 -0.30 -18.91
C THR A 183 -2.47 0.14 -19.29
N LYS A 184 -3.48 -0.74 -19.12
CA LYS A 184 -4.88 -0.40 -19.36
C LYS A 184 -5.37 0.61 -18.33
N TRP A 185 -5.13 0.37 -17.03
CA TRP A 185 -5.51 1.28 -15.95
C TRP A 185 -4.99 2.70 -16.22
N LEU A 186 -3.73 2.84 -16.65
CA LEU A 186 -3.12 4.12 -16.99
C LEU A 186 -3.85 4.86 -18.12
N LYS A 187 -4.34 4.13 -19.12
CA LYS A 187 -5.11 4.71 -20.25
C LYS A 187 -6.50 5.15 -19.82
N ASP A 188 -7.11 4.43 -18.89
CA ASP A 188 -8.49 4.69 -18.45
C ASP A 188 -8.57 5.82 -17.39
N ASN A 189 -7.44 6.19 -16.76
CA ASN A 189 -7.38 7.11 -15.62
C ASN A 189 -6.43 8.32 -15.84
N LYS A 190 -6.05 8.60 -17.09
CA LYS A 190 -5.31 9.81 -17.51
C LYS A 190 -6.21 10.71 -18.35
#